data_AF-A0A3P3Q5X4-F1
#
_entry.id   AF-A0A3P3Q5X4-F1
#
_cell.length_a   1.000
_cell.length_b   1.000
_cell.length_c   1.000
_cell.angle_alpha   90.00
_cell.angle_beta   90.00
_cell.angle_gamma   90.00
#
_symmetry.space_group_name_H-M   'P 1'
#
loop_
_entity.id
_entity.type
_entity.pdbx_description
1 polymer ?
#
loop_
_entity_poly.entity_id
_entity_poly.type
_entity_poly.pdbx_seq_one_letter_code
_entity_poly.pdbx_strand_id
1 'polypeptide(L)'
;MLKLASIYKVEEDEDKPLEAVPLTEDKTKKYEIQVSDRVGTINLLERMENVIMYSTGIQDYVPPKVRKLAVEIMKNHDLIKDILGEIRQKYQRQDKDFEISLDDVEEYKKYQILELFRKMSGIISGVRYNRENNTIKCSLTMTQKAQRFITGQYLEIAVEGVVNDILSEWAGSKGIPYKVYRNVKIESLNGTVKNEFDIVIVIRNKFYIVECKSGKNFDDWNRLSEIAVDYGILPQRMCLVYSYATEEDIQSIEYFCEYYICDTSSLRNKIIQMISFG
;
A
#
# COMPACT_ATOMS: atom_id res chain seq x y z
N MET A 1 -31.97 10.84 43.60
CA MET A 1 -33.28 10.44 43.01
C MET A 1 -33.73 11.52 42.05
N LEU A 2 -34.94 11.38 41.48
CA LEU A 2 -35.65 12.25 40.54
C LEU A 2 -35.76 13.73 40.97
N LYS A 3 -36.20 14.71 40.15
CA LYS A 3 -36.28 14.99 38.68
C LYS A 3 -37.08 16.32 38.52
N LEU A 4 -37.17 16.87 37.30
CA LEU A 4 -38.14 17.91 36.82
C LEU A 4 -37.81 19.39 37.18
N ALA A 5 -38.44 20.40 36.56
CA ALA A 5 -38.50 20.76 35.12
C ALA A 5 -39.45 21.96 34.84
N SER A 6 -38.97 22.97 34.10
CA SER A 6 -39.72 23.99 33.33
C SER A 6 -38.68 24.76 32.47
N ILE A 7 -38.81 25.07 31.18
CA ILE A 7 -39.91 25.24 30.21
C ILE A 7 -40.68 26.56 30.34
N TYR A 8 -40.43 27.47 29.38
CA TYR A 8 -41.34 28.46 28.82
C TYR A 8 -41.02 28.64 27.31
N LYS A 9 -42.04 28.91 26.48
CA LYS A 9 -42.03 29.39 25.06
C LYS A 9 -43.28 30.33 24.93
N VAL A 10 -43.55 31.08 23.86
CA VAL A 10 -42.99 31.05 22.50
C VAL A 10 -41.70 31.91 22.42
N GLU A 11 -41.37 32.81 21.48
CA GLU A 11 -42.05 33.45 20.34
C GLU A 11 -41.10 33.38 19.12
N GLU A 12 -41.67 33.19 17.93
CA GLU A 12 -40.99 33.30 16.63
C GLU A 12 -41.58 34.52 15.92
N ASP A 13 -40.73 35.33 15.30
CA ASP A 13 -41.15 36.49 14.50
C ASP A 13 -40.34 36.47 13.19
N GLU A 14 -41.02 36.55 12.05
CA GLU A 14 -40.44 36.34 10.71
C GLU A 14 -40.10 37.67 10.00
N ASP A 15 -39.34 37.58 8.91
CA ASP A 15 -39.14 38.65 7.91
C ASP A 15 -38.61 40.04 8.38
N LYS A 16 -37.28 40.12 8.55
CA LYS A 16 -36.45 40.96 7.65
C LYS A 16 -34.93 40.66 7.73
N PRO A 17 -34.18 40.89 6.63
CA PRO A 17 -32.75 40.63 6.59
C PRO A 17 -31.94 41.73 7.27
N LEU A 18 -31.01 41.34 8.15
CA LEU A 18 -29.95 42.20 8.66
C LEU A 18 -28.69 42.05 7.80
N GLU A 19 -28.45 43.01 6.91
CA GLU A 19 -27.15 43.14 6.24
C GLU A 19 -26.08 43.54 7.27
N ALA A 20 -24.96 42.81 7.27
CA ALA A 20 -23.78 43.15 8.06
C ALA A 20 -22.65 43.64 7.13
N VAL A 21 -22.39 44.94 7.16
CA VAL A 21 -21.34 45.61 6.36
C VAL A 21 -19.94 45.11 6.79
N PRO A 22 -18.95 44.99 5.87
CA PRO A 22 -17.71 44.28 6.18
C PRO A 22 -16.85 44.96 7.25
N LEU A 23 -16.43 44.17 8.25
CA LEU A 23 -15.26 44.50 9.05
C LEU A 23 -13.99 44.27 8.20
N THR A 24 -13.43 45.38 7.72
CA THR A 24 -12.05 45.62 7.25
C THR A 24 -11.18 44.42 6.88
N GLU A 25 -10.64 44.44 5.66
CA GLU A 25 -9.72 43.44 5.10
C GLU A 25 -8.66 42.88 6.07
N ASP A 26 -8.75 41.58 6.37
CA ASP A 26 -7.61 40.79 6.86
C ASP A 26 -7.41 39.57 5.96
N LYS A 27 -6.43 39.69 5.05
CA LYS A 27 -6.12 38.67 4.03
C LYS A 27 -5.36 37.45 4.59
N THR A 28 -5.11 37.39 5.90
CA THR A 28 -4.29 36.31 6.51
C THR A 28 -5.09 35.06 6.90
N LYS A 29 -6.37 35.19 7.27
CA LYS A 29 -7.16 34.10 7.90
C LYS A 29 -7.79 33.11 6.92
N LYS A 30 -6.98 32.58 5.99
CA LYS A 30 -7.38 31.47 5.10
C LYS A 30 -6.35 30.34 4.93
N TYR A 31 -5.25 30.35 5.69
CA TYR A 31 -4.14 29.40 5.53
C TYR A 31 -3.72 28.62 6.80
N GLU A 32 -4.45 28.73 7.92
CA GLU A 32 -4.14 28.01 9.17
C GLU A 32 -5.12 26.87 9.50
N ILE A 33 -5.29 25.93 8.57
CA ILE A 33 -5.82 24.59 8.88
C ILE A 33 -4.88 23.53 8.29
N GLN A 34 -4.13 22.87 9.17
CA GLN A 34 -3.36 21.63 8.92
C GLN A 34 -2.41 21.64 7.70
N VAL A 35 -1.53 22.64 7.65
CA VAL A 35 -0.32 22.62 6.81
C VAL A 35 0.81 21.77 7.43
N SER A 36 0.75 21.48 8.74
CA SER A 36 1.83 20.88 9.55
C SER A 36 2.39 19.54 9.04
N ASP A 37 1.57 18.65 8.49
CA ASP A 37 2.03 17.37 7.91
C ASP A 37 2.24 17.42 6.40
N ARG A 38 1.92 18.54 5.73
CA ARG A 38 2.07 18.72 4.27
C ARG A 38 3.45 19.22 3.86
N VAL A 39 4.22 19.79 4.80
CA VAL A 39 5.55 20.42 4.56
C VAL A 39 6.70 19.41 4.69
N GLY A 40 6.41 18.13 4.92
CA GLY A 40 7.43 17.09 5.14
C GLY A 40 8.27 16.68 3.91
N THR A 41 7.97 17.23 2.73
CA THR A 41 8.48 16.87 1.40
C THR A 41 8.55 18.14 0.52
N ILE A 42 9.25 18.08 -0.62
CA ILE A 42 9.45 19.15 -1.61
C ILE A 42 10.47 20.22 -1.17
N ASN A 43 11.75 19.97 -1.45
CA ASN A 43 12.70 21.03 -1.82
C ASN A 43 13.88 20.48 -2.66
N LEU A 44 13.61 19.52 -3.55
CA LEU A 44 14.58 18.95 -4.51
C LEU A 44 13.94 18.64 -5.87
N LEU A 45 12.78 19.24 -6.15
CA LEU A 45 11.94 19.00 -7.33
C LEU A 45 11.97 20.18 -8.31
N GLU A 46 13.08 20.91 -8.38
CA GLU A 46 13.25 22.10 -9.23
C GLU A 46 13.12 21.82 -10.75
N ARG A 47 13.17 20.54 -11.16
CA ARG A 47 12.88 20.10 -12.54
C ARG A 47 11.41 19.70 -12.77
N MET A 48 10.63 19.56 -11.71
CA MET A 48 9.23 19.12 -11.74
C MET A 48 8.29 20.30 -11.50
N GLU A 49 8.43 21.35 -12.31
CA GLU A 49 7.48 22.44 -12.33
C GLU A 49 6.05 21.89 -12.53
N ASN A 50 5.10 22.38 -11.73
CA ASN A 50 3.67 22.04 -11.78
C ASN A 50 3.25 20.66 -11.20
N VAL A 51 4.01 20.05 -10.28
CA VAL A 51 3.65 18.79 -9.60
C VAL A 51 3.68 18.90 -8.07
N ILE A 52 2.67 18.32 -7.41
CA ILE A 52 2.58 18.14 -5.96
C ILE A 52 2.73 16.64 -5.65
N MET A 53 3.66 16.29 -4.76
CA MET A 53 3.79 14.95 -4.20
C MET A 53 3.28 14.94 -2.76
N TYR A 54 2.36 14.02 -2.43
CA TYR A 54 1.89 13.85 -1.05
C TYR A 54 1.59 12.39 -0.73
N SER A 55 2.00 11.96 0.47
CA SER A 55 1.34 10.83 1.13
C SER A 55 -0.11 11.24 1.42
N THR A 56 -1.07 10.34 1.23
CA THR A 56 -2.51 10.62 1.05
C THR A 56 -3.25 11.30 2.23
N GLY A 57 -2.55 11.69 3.30
CA GLY A 57 -3.08 12.42 4.44
C GLY A 57 -3.65 11.47 5.48
N ILE A 58 -2.81 11.09 6.45
CA ILE A 58 -2.91 9.84 7.23
C ILE A 58 -2.67 8.64 6.31
N GLN A 59 -1.63 7.83 6.59
CA GLN A 59 -1.53 6.51 5.96
C GLN A 59 -2.80 5.72 6.30
N ASP A 60 -3.58 5.29 5.30
CA ASP A 60 -4.83 4.54 5.50
C ASP A 60 -4.62 3.44 6.55
N TYR A 61 -5.23 3.59 7.73
CA TYR A 61 -4.72 2.96 8.95
C TYR A 61 -4.83 1.44 8.86
N VAL A 62 -3.67 0.80 8.72
CA VAL A 62 -3.53 -0.66 8.71
C VAL A 62 -3.26 -1.14 10.14
N PRO A 63 -4.20 -1.87 10.79
CA PRO A 63 -3.99 -2.37 12.14
C PRO A 63 -2.76 -3.29 12.22
N PRO A 64 -2.01 -3.33 13.33
CA PRO A 64 -0.82 -4.17 13.46
C PRO A 64 -1.04 -5.66 13.15
N LYS A 65 -2.23 -6.22 13.43
CA LYS A 65 -2.59 -7.60 13.02
C LYS A 65 -2.62 -7.77 11.50
N VAL A 66 -3.14 -6.77 10.77
CA VAL A 66 -3.23 -6.79 9.30
C VAL A 66 -1.85 -6.56 8.67
N ARG A 67 -1.01 -5.68 9.24
CA ARG A 67 0.40 -5.55 8.83
C ARG A 67 1.17 -6.87 9.00
N LYS A 68 0.99 -7.57 10.13
CA LYS A 68 1.58 -8.91 10.35
C LYS A 68 1.05 -9.95 9.36
N LEU A 69 -0.27 -9.98 9.12
CA LEU A 69 -0.88 -10.89 8.13
C LEU A 69 -0.33 -10.65 6.72
N ALA A 70 -0.16 -9.39 6.30
CA ALA A 70 0.43 -9.04 5.02
C ALA A 70 1.85 -9.63 4.86
N VAL A 71 2.70 -9.44 5.88
CA VAL A 71 4.06 -10.02 5.90
C VAL A 71 4.03 -11.55 5.94
N GLU A 72 3.08 -12.19 6.62
CA GLU A 72 2.92 -13.64 6.58
C GLU A 72 2.49 -14.15 5.19
N ILE A 73 1.53 -13.49 4.53
CA ILE A 73 1.10 -13.84 3.15
C ILE A 73 2.27 -13.68 2.18
N MET A 74 3.07 -12.61 2.31
CA MET A 74 4.27 -12.40 1.49
C MET A 74 5.34 -13.47 1.74
N LYS A 75 5.62 -13.81 3.00
CA LYS A 75 6.62 -14.84 3.36
C LYS A 75 6.22 -16.27 3.00
N ASN A 76 4.93 -16.52 2.79
CA ASN A 76 4.40 -17.81 2.34
C ASN A 76 3.99 -17.78 0.85
N HIS A 77 4.44 -16.79 0.06
CA HIS A 77 3.88 -16.59 -1.29
C HIS A 77 3.98 -17.85 -2.16
N ASP A 78 5.13 -18.51 -2.24
CA ASP A 78 5.30 -19.76 -3.00
C ASP A 78 4.39 -20.91 -2.57
N LEU A 79 3.95 -20.93 -1.30
CA LEU A 79 3.02 -21.93 -0.77
C LEU A 79 1.56 -21.66 -1.17
N ILE A 80 1.19 -20.41 -1.47
CA ILE A 80 -0.21 -20.01 -1.71
C ILE A 80 -0.45 -19.21 -2.99
N LYS A 81 0.55 -19.00 -3.85
CA LYS A 81 0.45 -18.07 -5.00
C LYS A 81 -0.66 -18.44 -5.99
N ASP A 82 -0.78 -19.71 -6.36
CA ASP A 82 -1.86 -20.16 -7.25
C ASP A 82 -3.23 -20.17 -6.53
N ILE A 83 -3.28 -20.48 -5.23
CA ILE A 83 -4.50 -20.36 -4.39
C ILE A 83 -4.97 -18.89 -4.27
N LEU A 84 -4.04 -17.93 -4.15
CA LEU A 84 -4.34 -16.50 -4.24
C LEU A 84 -4.88 -16.13 -5.63
N GLY A 85 -4.35 -16.75 -6.69
CA GLY A 85 -4.88 -16.67 -8.05
C GLY A 85 -6.34 -17.13 -8.16
N GLU A 86 -6.70 -18.25 -7.53
CA GLU A 86 -8.09 -18.71 -7.41
C GLU A 86 -8.96 -17.72 -6.64
N ILE A 87 -8.54 -17.29 -5.44
CA ILE A 87 -9.32 -16.35 -4.60
C ILE A 87 -9.58 -15.03 -5.35
N ARG A 88 -8.63 -14.57 -6.16
CA ARG A 88 -8.82 -13.37 -7.01
C ARG A 88 -9.88 -13.60 -8.10
N GLN A 89 -9.91 -14.77 -8.74
CA GLN A 89 -10.99 -15.15 -9.66
C GLN A 89 -12.34 -15.27 -8.93
N LYS A 90 -12.38 -15.77 -7.69
CA LYS A 90 -13.59 -15.83 -6.85
C LYS A 90 -14.14 -14.43 -6.59
N TYR A 91 -13.29 -13.47 -6.21
CA TYR A 91 -13.66 -12.06 -6.09
C TYR A 91 -14.18 -11.47 -7.42
N GLN A 92 -13.54 -11.74 -8.56
CA GLN A 92 -14.00 -11.28 -9.88
C GLN A 92 -15.40 -11.83 -10.23
N ARG A 93 -15.65 -13.11 -9.96
CA ARG A 93 -16.92 -13.81 -10.25
C ARG A 93 -18.02 -13.57 -9.21
N GLN A 94 -17.73 -12.80 -8.14
CA GLN A 94 -18.58 -12.65 -6.95
C GLN A 94 -18.93 -13.99 -6.26
N ASP A 95 -18.08 -15.00 -6.45
CA ASP A 95 -18.25 -16.35 -5.91
C ASP A 95 -17.80 -16.39 -4.45
N LYS A 96 -18.77 -16.21 -3.55
CA LYS A 96 -18.53 -15.99 -2.12
C LYS A 96 -18.16 -17.25 -1.34
N ASP A 97 -18.81 -18.38 -1.60
CA ASP A 97 -18.80 -19.57 -0.74
C ASP A 97 -18.25 -20.77 -1.52
N PHE A 98 -17.00 -21.16 -1.23
CA PHE A 98 -16.19 -21.96 -2.15
C PHE A 98 -15.34 -23.02 -1.43
N GLU A 99 -14.77 -23.92 -2.22
CA GLU A 99 -13.81 -24.93 -1.80
C GLU A 99 -12.53 -24.83 -2.65
N ILE A 100 -11.39 -25.12 -2.03
CA ILE A 100 -10.06 -25.24 -2.65
C ILE A 100 -9.60 -26.69 -2.41
N SER A 101 -9.10 -27.38 -3.43
CA SER A 101 -8.44 -28.69 -3.26
C SER A 101 -7.01 -28.53 -2.74
N LEU A 102 -6.55 -29.49 -1.92
CA LEU A 102 -5.16 -29.63 -1.50
C LEU A 102 -4.56 -30.96 -1.98
N ASP A 103 -5.02 -31.52 -3.10
CA ASP A 103 -4.62 -32.86 -3.57
C ASP A 103 -3.14 -32.96 -3.95
N ASP A 104 -2.63 -31.98 -4.68
CA ASP A 104 -1.21 -31.87 -5.04
C ASP A 104 -0.33 -31.26 -3.93
N VAL A 105 -0.85 -31.13 -2.71
CA VAL A 105 -0.18 -30.45 -1.58
C VAL A 105 0.30 -31.45 -0.52
N GLU A 106 1.58 -31.39 -0.17
CA GLU A 106 2.19 -32.22 0.88
C GLU A 106 1.53 -31.94 2.26
N GLU A 107 1.28 -32.97 3.08
CA GLU A 107 0.45 -32.84 4.30
C GLU A 107 0.94 -31.77 5.30
N TYR A 108 2.26 -31.56 5.42
CA TYR A 108 2.81 -30.49 6.27
C TYR A 108 2.53 -29.08 5.72
N LYS A 109 2.50 -28.92 4.39
CA LYS A 109 2.10 -27.69 3.69
C LYS A 109 0.61 -27.41 3.88
N LYS A 110 -0.25 -28.44 3.85
CA LYS A 110 -1.70 -28.29 4.13
C LYS A 110 -1.96 -27.64 5.49
N TYR A 111 -1.23 -28.06 6.53
CA TYR A 111 -1.34 -27.46 7.87
C TYR A 111 -0.95 -25.97 7.87
N GLN A 112 0.14 -25.61 7.17
CA GLN A 112 0.58 -24.21 7.04
C GLN A 112 -0.46 -23.35 6.31
N ILE A 113 -1.05 -23.86 5.23
CA ILE A 113 -2.14 -23.18 4.49
C ILE A 113 -3.37 -22.99 5.41
N LEU A 114 -3.79 -24.03 6.12
CA LEU A 114 -4.94 -23.97 7.03
C LEU A 114 -4.77 -22.95 8.16
N GLU A 115 -3.58 -22.87 8.76
CA GLU A 115 -3.28 -21.86 9.77
C GLU A 115 -3.24 -20.44 9.18
N LEU A 116 -2.67 -20.25 7.99
CA LEU A 116 -2.66 -18.95 7.33
C LEU A 116 -4.09 -18.50 6.96
N PHE A 117 -4.95 -19.42 6.47
CA PHE A 117 -6.36 -19.17 6.20
C PHE A 117 -7.13 -18.76 7.48
N ARG A 118 -6.87 -19.41 8.62
CA ARG A 118 -7.44 -19.03 9.92
C ARG A 118 -7.01 -17.62 10.37
N LYS A 119 -5.78 -17.21 10.01
CA LYS A 119 -5.28 -15.85 10.28
C LYS A 119 -5.87 -14.78 9.35
N MET A 120 -6.38 -15.13 8.17
CA MET A 120 -7.12 -14.22 7.25
C MET A 120 -8.51 -13.78 7.77
N SER A 121 -8.70 -13.73 9.09
CA SER A 121 -9.95 -13.31 9.74
C SER A 121 -10.39 -11.91 9.28
N GLY A 122 -11.58 -11.80 8.69
CA GLY A 122 -12.11 -10.56 8.10
C GLY A 122 -11.85 -10.39 6.59
N ILE A 123 -11.18 -11.36 5.99
CA ILE A 123 -11.06 -11.55 4.54
C ILE A 123 -11.72 -12.89 4.18
N ILE A 124 -11.29 -13.96 4.87
CA ILE A 124 -11.86 -15.30 4.80
C ILE A 124 -12.57 -15.61 6.12
N SER A 125 -13.65 -16.38 6.04
CA SER A 125 -14.46 -16.85 7.16
C SER A 125 -14.88 -18.30 6.94
N GLY A 126 -15.40 -18.96 7.99
CA GLY A 126 -15.98 -20.31 7.87
C GLY A 126 -15.00 -21.46 7.57
N VAL A 127 -13.68 -21.23 7.64
CA VAL A 127 -12.61 -22.18 7.26
C VAL A 127 -12.78 -23.56 7.93
N ARG A 128 -13.05 -24.58 7.11
CA ARG A 128 -13.15 -26.00 7.51
C ARG A 128 -12.34 -26.87 6.54
N TYR A 129 -11.58 -27.83 7.08
CA TYR A 129 -10.88 -28.85 6.30
C TYR A 129 -11.77 -30.09 6.21
N ASN A 130 -12.06 -30.56 5.00
CA ASN A 130 -12.59 -31.90 4.77
C ASN A 130 -11.42 -32.86 4.52
N ARG A 131 -11.30 -33.92 5.32
CA ARG A 131 -10.25 -34.95 5.14
C ARG A 131 -10.58 -35.99 4.07
N GLU A 132 -11.86 -36.18 3.74
CA GLU A 132 -12.30 -37.19 2.77
C GLU A 132 -12.05 -36.71 1.34
N ASN A 133 -12.40 -35.45 1.07
CA ASN A 133 -12.19 -34.79 -0.22
C ASN A 133 -10.95 -33.89 -0.23
N ASN A 134 -10.19 -33.83 0.86
CA ASN A 134 -8.97 -33.03 1.00
C ASN A 134 -9.15 -31.50 0.68
N THR A 135 -10.35 -30.96 0.87
CA THR A 135 -10.67 -29.56 0.54
C THR A 135 -10.65 -28.61 1.74
N ILE A 136 -10.30 -27.34 1.53
CA ILE A 136 -10.64 -26.24 2.43
C ILE A 136 -11.95 -25.60 1.95
N LYS A 137 -13.02 -25.71 2.74
CA LYS A 137 -14.27 -24.97 2.55
C LYS A 137 -14.23 -23.65 3.32
N CYS A 138 -14.53 -22.54 2.66
CA CYS A 138 -14.55 -21.21 3.29
C CYS A 138 -15.40 -20.17 2.52
N SER A 139 -15.50 -18.98 3.09
CA SER A 139 -16.39 -17.90 2.65
C SER A 139 -15.66 -16.55 2.59
N LEU A 140 -15.70 -15.87 1.45
CA LEU A 140 -15.11 -14.54 1.25
C LEU A 140 -15.91 -13.43 1.93
N THR A 141 -15.18 -12.43 2.42
CA THR A 141 -15.71 -11.14 2.83
C THR A 141 -15.78 -10.23 1.61
N MET A 142 -16.99 -10.04 1.07
CA MET A 142 -17.25 -9.29 -0.17
C MET A 142 -17.26 -7.77 0.03
N THR A 143 -16.27 -7.24 0.76
CA THR A 143 -16.04 -5.78 0.88
C THR A 143 -14.89 -5.35 -0.02
N GLN A 144 -14.94 -4.12 -0.54
CA GLN A 144 -13.84 -3.58 -1.33
C GLN A 144 -12.50 -3.57 -0.58
N LYS A 145 -12.50 -3.39 0.75
CA LYS A 145 -11.26 -3.38 1.56
C LYS A 145 -10.62 -4.78 1.64
N ALA A 146 -11.43 -5.83 1.83
CA ALA A 146 -10.93 -7.22 1.81
C ALA A 146 -10.49 -7.64 0.39
N GLN A 147 -11.23 -7.25 -0.65
CA GLN A 147 -10.88 -7.50 -2.05
C GLN A 147 -9.55 -6.84 -2.41
N ARG A 148 -9.41 -5.50 -2.24
CA ARG A 148 -8.17 -4.74 -2.55
C ARG A 148 -6.94 -5.34 -1.87
N PHE A 149 -7.09 -5.76 -0.61
CA PHE A 149 -6.02 -6.41 0.16
C PHE A 149 -5.50 -7.67 -0.54
N ILE A 150 -6.38 -8.61 -0.94
CA ILE A 150 -5.95 -9.85 -1.61
C ILE A 150 -5.58 -9.66 -3.09
N THR A 151 -6.20 -8.72 -3.79
CA THR A 151 -5.87 -8.45 -5.20
C THR A 151 -4.50 -7.80 -5.38
N GLY A 152 -4.01 -7.01 -4.41
CA GLY A 152 -2.65 -6.46 -4.46
C GLY A 152 -2.10 -5.91 -3.14
N GLN A 153 -2.92 -5.20 -2.36
CA GLN A 153 -2.45 -4.32 -1.29
C GLN A 153 -1.77 -5.03 -0.10
N TYR A 154 -1.91 -6.36 0.05
CA TYR A 154 -1.07 -7.10 1.00
C TYR A 154 0.42 -6.94 0.69
N LEU A 155 0.82 -6.84 -0.59
CA LEU A 155 2.23 -6.73 -0.96
C LEU A 155 2.78 -5.34 -0.61
N GLU A 156 2.08 -4.27 -0.98
CA GLU A 156 2.40 -2.88 -0.59
C GLU A 156 2.64 -2.75 0.92
N ILE A 157 1.73 -3.31 1.73
CA ILE A 157 1.78 -3.28 3.20
C ILE A 157 2.95 -4.12 3.75
N ALA A 158 3.23 -5.27 3.14
CA ALA A 158 4.30 -6.17 3.57
C ALA A 158 5.69 -5.61 3.24
N VAL A 159 5.86 -5.09 2.02
CA VAL A 159 7.10 -4.45 1.57
C VAL A 159 7.35 -3.16 2.36
N GLU A 160 6.33 -2.34 2.65
CA GLU A 160 6.47 -1.18 3.54
C GLU A 160 7.05 -1.58 4.90
N GLY A 161 6.54 -2.66 5.49
CA GLY A 161 7.04 -3.18 6.77
C GLY A 161 8.51 -3.59 6.69
N VAL A 162 8.85 -4.45 5.71
CA VAL A 162 10.22 -4.96 5.55
C VAL A 162 11.21 -3.86 5.18
N VAL A 163 10.82 -2.86 4.38
CA VAL A 163 11.63 -1.68 4.07
C VAL A 163 11.91 -0.85 5.32
N ASN A 164 10.92 -0.66 6.20
CA ASN A 164 11.13 0.03 7.48
C ASN A 164 12.07 -0.74 8.42
N ASP A 165 11.96 -2.08 8.48
CA ASP A 165 12.88 -2.92 9.25
C ASP A 165 14.34 -2.80 8.71
N ILE A 166 14.52 -2.89 7.39
CA ILE A 166 15.82 -2.74 6.72
C ILE A 166 16.45 -1.37 6.98
N LEU A 167 15.66 -0.30 6.87
CA LEU A 167 16.14 1.06 7.08
C LEU A 167 16.42 1.36 8.56
N SER A 168 15.63 0.82 9.49
CA SER A 168 15.93 0.90 10.93
C SER A 168 17.32 0.35 11.25
N GLU A 169 17.70 -0.76 10.60
CA GLU A 169 19.01 -1.39 10.75
C GLU A 169 20.12 -0.66 9.98
N TRP A 170 19.97 -0.48 8.66
CA TRP A 170 21.00 0.08 7.77
C TRP A 170 21.24 1.58 7.97
N ALA A 171 20.21 2.36 8.31
CA ALA A 171 20.29 3.80 8.51
C ALA A 171 20.50 4.14 10.00
N GLY A 172 19.82 3.43 10.91
CA GLY A 172 19.95 3.62 12.35
C GLY A 172 21.37 3.37 12.86
N SER A 173 22.02 2.29 12.39
CA SER A 173 23.45 2.01 12.68
C SER A 173 24.43 3.09 12.20
N LYS A 174 23.98 4.02 11.34
CA LYS A 174 24.78 5.10 10.74
C LYS A 174 24.31 6.50 11.14
N GLY A 175 23.29 6.61 12.02
CA GLY A 175 22.66 7.88 12.38
C GLY A 175 22.03 8.62 11.18
N ILE A 176 21.62 7.90 10.13
CA ILE A 176 21.08 8.51 8.90
C ILE A 176 19.56 8.70 9.06
N PRO A 177 19.04 9.94 8.96
CA PRO A 177 17.60 10.17 8.95
C PRO A 177 16.99 9.68 7.64
N TYR A 178 15.88 8.95 7.76
CA TYR A 178 15.09 8.47 6.63
C TYR A 178 13.58 8.66 6.90
N LYS A 179 12.77 8.55 5.84
CA LYS A 179 11.31 8.40 5.92
C LYS A 179 10.86 7.33 4.94
N VAL A 180 9.74 6.66 5.23
CA VAL A 180 9.05 5.75 4.31
C VAL A 180 7.60 6.18 4.22
N TYR A 181 7.08 6.21 3.01
CA TYR A 181 5.68 6.50 2.68
C TYR A 181 5.14 5.37 1.79
N ARG A 182 3.82 5.15 1.81
CA ARG A 182 3.12 4.15 1.00
C ARG A 182 1.88 4.80 0.36
N ASN A 183 1.53 4.41 -0.87
CA ASN A 183 0.48 5.02 -1.69
C ASN A 183 0.67 6.55 -1.80
N VAL A 184 1.84 6.97 -2.28
CA VAL A 184 2.18 8.39 -2.49
C VAL A 184 1.59 8.84 -3.82
N LYS A 185 0.77 9.88 -3.79
CA LYS A 185 0.15 10.44 -4.98
C LYS A 185 0.94 11.60 -5.54
N ILE A 186 0.91 11.66 -6.87
CA ILE A 186 1.49 12.69 -7.69
C ILE A 186 0.35 13.36 -8.45
N GLU A 187 0.08 14.61 -8.12
CA GLU A 187 -0.96 15.42 -8.79
C GLU A 187 -0.33 16.61 -9.51
N SER A 188 -0.88 17.00 -10.66
CA SER A 188 -0.65 18.36 -11.17
C SER A 188 -1.39 19.40 -10.34
N LEU A 189 -0.98 20.67 -10.44
CA LEU A 189 -1.59 21.81 -9.72
C LEU A 189 -3.12 21.97 -9.90
N ASN A 190 -3.72 21.30 -10.90
CA ASN A 190 -5.16 21.25 -11.15
C ASN A 190 -5.89 20.08 -10.43
N GLY A 191 -5.21 19.30 -9.57
CA GLY A 191 -5.78 18.16 -8.84
C GLY A 191 -5.97 16.89 -9.69
N THR A 192 -5.31 16.78 -10.85
CA THR A 192 -5.31 15.53 -11.64
C THR A 192 -4.17 14.62 -11.19
N VAL A 193 -4.49 13.41 -10.70
CA VAL A 193 -3.49 12.37 -10.40
C VAL A 193 -2.79 11.96 -11.70
N LYS A 194 -1.48 12.19 -11.78
CA LYS A 194 -0.60 11.74 -12.86
C LYS A 194 -0.07 10.33 -12.62
N ASN A 195 0.26 10.02 -11.36
CA ASN A 195 0.78 8.71 -10.96
C ASN A 195 0.52 8.45 -9.47
N GLU A 196 0.59 7.18 -9.07
CA GLU A 196 0.72 6.75 -7.68
C GLU A 196 2.00 5.90 -7.57
N PHE A 197 2.74 6.07 -6.47
CA PHE A 197 3.87 5.20 -6.13
C PHE A 197 3.50 4.32 -4.95
N ASP A 198 3.68 3.01 -5.10
CA ASP A 198 3.32 2.03 -4.06
C ASP A 198 4.08 2.35 -2.76
N ILE A 199 5.40 2.55 -2.83
CA ILE A 199 6.26 2.96 -1.71
C ILE A 199 7.29 4.01 -2.15
N VAL A 200 7.52 5.02 -1.30
CA VAL A 200 8.57 6.03 -1.46
C VAL A 200 9.46 6.09 -0.21
N ILE A 201 10.75 5.90 -0.41
CA ILE A 201 11.81 6.05 0.60
C ILE A 201 12.50 7.40 0.39
N VAL A 202 12.72 8.15 1.47
CA VAL A 202 13.49 9.41 1.45
C VAL A 202 14.68 9.29 2.39
N ILE A 203 15.90 9.43 1.86
CA ILE A 203 17.16 9.38 2.63
C ILE A 203 18.03 10.57 2.22
N ARG A 204 18.37 11.46 3.17
CA ARG A 204 19.22 12.65 2.91
C ARG A 204 18.79 13.41 1.64
N ASN A 205 17.49 13.70 1.53
CA ASN A 205 16.81 14.34 0.38
C ASN A 205 16.81 13.56 -0.95
N LYS A 206 17.47 12.40 -1.07
CA LYS A 206 17.31 11.50 -2.22
C LYS A 206 16.01 10.71 -2.08
N PHE A 207 15.24 10.63 -3.16
CA PHE A 207 14.08 9.76 -3.29
C PHE A 207 14.50 8.41 -3.90
N TYR A 208 13.90 7.33 -3.39
CA TYR A 208 13.94 6.00 -3.98
C TYR A 208 12.52 5.43 -3.99
N ILE A 209 12.13 4.76 -5.07
CA ILE A 209 10.76 4.29 -5.32
C ILE A 209 10.76 2.77 -5.29
N VAL A 210 9.75 2.16 -4.68
CA VAL A 210 9.55 0.71 -4.68
C VAL A 210 8.13 0.38 -5.12
N GLU A 211 8.01 -0.16 -6.32
CA GLU A 211 6.75 -0.62 -6.93
C GLU A 211 6.48 -2.08 -6.56
N CYS A 212 5.23 -2.42 -6.29
CA CYS A 212 4.79 -3.75 -5.86
C CYS A 212 3.86 -4.35 -6.90
N LYS A 213 4.18 -5.54 -7.44
CA LYS A 213 3.32 -6.25 -8.40
C LYS A 213 3.18 -7.71 -7.96
N SER A 214 1.94 -8.18 -7.80
CA SER A 214 1.65 -9.48 -7.18
C SER A 214 0.75 -10.39 -8.02
N GLY A 215 0.50 -10.05 -9.29
CA GLY A 215 -0.28 -10.85 -10.23
C GLY A 215 0.60 -11.46 -11.31
N LYS A 216 0.44 -12.77 -11.58
CA LYS A 216 1.26 -13.63 -12.45
C LYS A 216 1.46 -13.17 -13.90
N ASN A 217 0.69 -12.17 -14.35
CA ASN A 217 0.63 -11.69 -15.73
C ASN A 217 1.04 -10.21 -15.77
N PHE A 218 2.19 -9.86 -15.18
CA PHE A 218 2.79 -8.55 -15.34
C PHE A 218 3.87 -8.62 -16.44
N ASP A 219 3.79 -7.73 -17.41
CA ASP A 219 4.61 -7.70 -18.64
C ASP A 219 5.07 -6.29 -19.05
N ASP A 220 4.68 -5.25 -18.30
CA ASP A 220 4.97 -3.83 -18.54
C ASP A 220 6.36 -3.43 -18.02
N TRP A 221 7.40 -4.10 -18.53
CA TRP A 221 8.76 -4.03 -17.99
C TRP A 221 9.44 -2.66 -18.18
N ASN A 222 9.18 -1.96 -19.28
CA ASN A 222 9.72 -0.60 -19.54
C ASN A 222 9.18 0.47 -18.59
N ARG A 223 8.06 0.21 -17.89
CA ARG A 223 7.29 1.24 -17.16
C ARG A 223 8.07 1.98 -16.09
N LEU A 224 8.92 1.30 -15.32
CA LEU A 224 9.71 1.94 -14.27
C LEU A 224 10.83 2.82 -14.84
N SER A 225 11.38 2.48 -16.02
CA SER A 225 12.36 3.30 -16.74
C SER A 225 11.73 4.56 -17.33
N GLU A 226 10.53 4.44 -17.91
CA GLU A 226 9.74 5.59 -18.38
C GLU A 226 9.41 6.54 -17.24
N ILE A 227 8.91 6.00 -16.12
CA ILE A 227 8.66 6.75 -14.89
C ILE A 227 9.95 7.42 -14.38
N ALA A 228 11.10 6.74 -14.42
CA ALA A 228 12.36 7.35 -14.01
C ALA A 228 12.68 8.61 -14.86
N VAL A 229 12.46 8.54 -16.17
CA VAL A 229 12.63 9.69 -17.10
C VAL A 229 11.58 10.78 -16.82
N ASP A 230 10.29 10.46 -16.78
CA ASP A 230 9.17 11.39 -16.55
C ASP A 230 9.33 12.20 -15.24
N TYR A 231 9.87 11.56 -14.21
CA TYR A 231 10.02 12.13 -12.86
C TYR A 231 11.45 12.63 -12.56
N GLY A 232 12.39 12.53 -13.51
CA GLY A 232 13.78 12.95 -13.34
C GLY A 232 14.55 12.15 -12.28
N ILE A 233 14.12 10.91 -12.02
CA ILE A 233 14.71 9.97 -11.07
C ILE A 233 15.75 9.11 -11.83
N LEU A 234 16.82 8.67 -11.16
CA LEU A 234 17.73 7.70 -11.76
C LEU A 234 17.08 6.30 -11.72
N PRO A 235 17.12 5.48 -12.80
CA PRO A 235 16.58 4.11 -12.79
C PRO A 235 17.09 3.27 -11.61
N GLN A 236 18.36 3.45 -11.22
CA GLN A 236 19.00 2.78 -10.08
C GLN A 236 18.50 3.26 -8.69
N ARG A 237 17.45 4.10 -8.65
CA ARG A 237 16.67 4.43 -7.44
C ARG A 237 15.23 3.94 -7.51
N MET A 238 14.88 3.21 -8.56
CA MET A 238 13.60 2.52 -8.72
C MET A 238 13.81 1.03 -8.43
N CYS A 239 12.86 0.39 -7.75
CA CYS A 239 12.85 -1.05 -7.52
C CYS A 239 11.47 -1.64 -7.79
N LEU A 240 11.39 -2.77 -8.50
CA LEU A 240 10.19 -3.56 -8.71
C LEU A 240 10.24 -4.81 -7.81
N VAL A 241 9.28 -4.92 -6.89
CA VAL A 241 9.01 -6.14 -6.14
C VAL A 241 7.93 -6.91 -6.88
N TYR A 242 8.34 -7.86 -7.71
CA TYR A 242 7.43 -8.72 -8.47
C TYR A 242 7.39 -10.12 -7.86
N SER A 243 6.26 -10.48 -7.24
CA SER A 243 6.19 -11.71 -6.43
C SER A 243 6.24 -13.03 -7.22
N TYR A 244 6.24 -12.96 -8.56
CA TYR A 244 6.41 -14.10 -9.46
C TYR A 244 7.73 -14.04 -10.26
N ALA A 245 8.62 -13.07 -9.98
CA ALA A 245 9.89 -12.93 -10.69
C ALA A 245 10.76 -14.18 -10.56
N THR A 246 11.29 -14.65 -11.68
CA THR A 246 12.36 -15.64 -11.74
C THR A 246 13.73 -14.94 -11.77
N GLU A 247 14.80 -15.70 -11.55
CA GLU A 247 16.17 -15.22 -11.71
C GLU A 247 16.47 -14.78 -13.17
N GLU A 248 15.85 -15.44 -14.16
CA GLU A 248 15.98 -15.09 -15.58
C GLU A 248 15.27 -13.76 -15.91
N ASP A 249 14.08 -13.52 -15.35
CA ASP A 249 13.40 -12.22 -15.43
C ASP A 249 14.29 -11.12 -14.81
N ILE A 250 14.79 -11.36 -13.59
CA ILE A 250 15.62 -10.40 -12.85
C ILE A 250 16.85 -10.00 -13.65
N GLN A 251 17.65 -10.97 -14.12
CA GLN A 251 18.87 -10.67 -14.87
C GLN A 251 18.59 -9.94 -16.20
N SER A 252 17.51 -10.31 -16.90
CA SER A 252 17.13 -9.68 -18.17
C SER A 252 16.66 -8.23 -17.98
N ILE A 253 15.80 -7.99 -16.99
CA ILE A 253 15.18 -6.69 -16.75
C ILE A 253 16.20 -5.70 -16.17
N GLU A 254 17.06 -6.10 -15.22
CA GLU A 254 18.09 -5.18 -14.70
C GLU A 254 19.11 -4.78 -15.78
N TYR A 255 19.39 -5.67 -16.74
CA TYR A 255 20.29 -5.40 -17.85
C TYR A 255 19.70 -4.42 -18.89
N PHE A 256 18.43 -4.60 -19.28
CA PHE A 256 17.81 -3.78 -20.34
C PHE A 256 17.08 -2.53 -19.85
N CYS A 257 16.60 -2.50 -18.60
CA CYS A 257 15.74 -1.44 -18.07
C CYS A 257 16.44 -0.56 -17.02
N GLU A 258 17.67 -0.91 -16.61
CA GLU A 258 18.55 -0.19 -15.67
C GLU A 258 18.04 0.03 -14.23
N TYR A 259 16.79 -0.36 -13.92
CA TYR A 259 16.24 -0.34 -12.57
C TYR A 259 16.37 -1.70 -11.87
N TYR A 260 16.19 -1.72 -10.54
CA TYR A 260 16.31 -2.93 -9.75
C TYR A 260 15.03 -3.78 -9.74
N ILE A 261 15.10 -5.11 -9.83
CA ILE A 261 13.97 -6.01 -9.64
C ILE A 261 14.30 -7.14 -8.66
N CYS A 262 13.32 -7.52 -7.85
CA CYS A 262 13.40 -8.61 -6.90
C CYS A 262 12.07 -9.36 -6.75
N ASP A 263 12.19 -10.62 -6.35
CA ASP A 263 11.11 -11.39 -5.75
C ASP A 263 10.97 -11.07 -4.25
N THR A 264 10.07 -11.77 -3.56
CA THR A 264 9.86 -11.58 -2.12
C THR A 264 11.00 -12.09 -1.22
N SER A 265 11.89 -12.96 -1.70
CA SER A 265 13.03 -13.48 -0.95
C SER A 265 14.29 -12.61 -1.08
N SER A 266 14.61 -12.12 -2.28
CA SER A 266 15.79 -11.27 -2.54
C SER A 266 15.59 -9.79 -2.17
N LEU A 267 14.34 -9.36 -1.93
CA LEU A 267 13.92 -8.00 -1.53
C LEU A 267 14.93 -7.27 -0.63
N ARG A 268 15.37 -7.88 0.47
CA ARG A 268 16.28 -7.24 1.42
C ARG A 268 17.63 -6.87 0.80
N ASN A 269 18.22 -7.77 0.03
CA ASN A 269 19.52 -7.53 -0.62
C ASN A 269 19.37 -6.43 -1.68
N LYS A 270 18.29 -6.48 -2.47
CA LYS A 270 18.00 -5.54 -3.55
C LYS A 270 17.74 -4.12 -3.03
N ILE A 271 16.96 -3.96 -1.95
CA ILE A 271 16.77 -2.67 -1.29
C ILE A 271 18.09 -2.12 -0.72
N ILE A 272 18.93 -2.97 -0.10
CA ILE A 272 20.24 -2.56 0.42
C ILE A 272 21.18 -2.12 -0.71
N GLN A 273 21.19 -2.81 -1.86
CA GLN A 273 21.92 -2.39 -3.06
C GLN A 273 21.46 -1.00 -3.51
N MET A 274 20.14 -0.85 -3.74
CA MET A 274 19.53 0.41 -4.20
C MET A 274 19.84 1.61 -3.29
N ILE A 275 19.68 1.50 -1.97
CA ILE A 275 19.95 2.63 -1.05
C ILE A 275 21.44 2.87 -0.80
N SER A 276 22.31 1.89 -1.10
CA SER A 276 23.77 2.04 -1.04
C SER A 276 24.35 2.60 -2.35
N PHE A 277 23.57 2.60 -3.43
CA PHE A 277 23.84 3.38 -4.64
C PHE A 277 23.57 4.87 -4.34
N GLY A 278 24.64 5.58 -3.96
CA GLY A 278 24.56 6.87 -3.25
C GLY A 278 25.35 7.99 -3.87
#